data_AF-A0A6P1F534-F1
#
_entry.id   AF-A0A6P1F534-F1
#
_cell.length_a   1.000
_cell.length_b   1.000
_cell.length_c   1.000
_cell.angle_alpha   90.00
_cell.angle_beta   90.00
_cell.angle_gamma   90.00
#
_symmetry.space_group_name_H-M   'P 1'
#
loop_
_entity.id
_entity.type
_entity.pdbx_description
1 polymer ?
#
loop_
_entity_poly.entity_id
_entity_poly.type
_entity_poly.pdbx_seq_one_letter_code
_entity_poly.pdbx_strand_id
1 'polypeptide(L)'
;MTSDHDYRENPGSVPTRFGRGGAALREAVHRLVAPYFEQARLRTEEVRGETAALRGEITAVREEIAGLRAELDDVRATTGELRDSVASWRASADEVLTATPPHLAAVDERAELAEERLRGVELELRAVTRRLAEALEPSGA
;
A
#
# COMPACT_ATOMS: atom_id res chain seq x y z
N MET A 1 -31.16 26.27 55.87
CA MET A 1 -31.66 25.34 54.83
C MET A 1 -30.82 24.08 54.97
N THR A 2 -31.39 22.99 55.46
CA THR A 2 -30.72 21.68 55.42
C THR A 2 -30.53 21.29 53.96
N SER A 3 -29.29 20.97 53.58
CA SER A 3 -28.95 20.62 52.21
C SER A 3 -29.49 19.22 51.88
N ASP A 4 -29.64 18.91 50.58
CA ASP A 4 -30.03 17.57 50.12
C ASP A 4 -29.03 16.49 50.59
N HIS A 5 -27.78 16.90 50.86
CA HIS A 5 -26.73 16.07 51.44
C HIS A 5 -27.04 15.66 52.89
N ASP A 6 -27.50 16.59 53.73
CA ASP A 6 -27.85 16.35 55.13
C ASP A 6 -29.01 15.35 55.27
N TYR A 7 -29.93 15.35 54.30
CA TYR A 7 -31.04 14.40 54.23
C TYR A 7 -30.61 12.98 53.87
N ARG A 8 -29.61 12.84 52.98
CA ARG A 8 -29.08 11.52 52.54
C ARG A 8 -28.25 10.86 53.63
N GLU A 9 -27.48 11.64 54.39
CA GLU A 9 -26.65 11.12 55.48
C GLU A 9 -27.44 10.91 56.77
N ASN A 10 -28.38 11.81 57.08
CA ASN A 10 -29.21 11.73 58.27
C ASN A 10 -30.66 12.15 57.98
N PRO A 11 -31.51 11.24 57.49
CA PRO A 11 -32.89 11.57 57.11
C PRO A 11 -33.73 12.07 58.30
N GLY A 12 -33.37 11.70 59.54
CA GLY A 12 -34.03 12.16 60.76
C GLY A 12 -33.68 13.59 61.18
N SER A 13 -32.62 14.18 60.59
CA SER A 13 -32.19 15.55 60.88
C SER A 13 -33.14 16.62 60.35
N VAL A 14 -33.98 16.27 59.35
CA VAL A 14 -34.87 17.22 58.71
C VAL A 14 -36.19 17.36 59.48
N PRO A 15 -36.56 18.57 59.94
CA PRO A 15 -37.79 18.81 60.69
C PRO A 15 -39.03 18.31 59.95
N THR A 16 -39.97 17.73 60.70
CA THR A 16 -41.22 17.18 60.17
C THR A 16 -42.42 17.61 60.99
N ARG A 17 -43.49 18.03 60.32
CA ARG A 17 -44.76 18.41 60.97
C ARG A 17 -45.46 17.25 61.68
N PHE A 18 -45.02 16.01 61.42
CA PHE A 18 -45.59 14.78 61.95
C PHE A 18 -44.90 14.29 63.25
N GLY A 19 -44.04 15.12 63.85
CA GLY A 19 -43.34 14.81 65.10
C GLY A 19 -42.44 13.57 65.00
N ARG A 20 -42.19 12.90 66.14
CA ARG A 20 -41.28 11.73 66.21
C ARG A 20 -41.72 10.57 65.32
N GLY A 21 -43.02 10.31 65.21
CA GLY A 21 -43.55 9.23 64.36
C GLY A 21 -43.25 9.45 62.88
N GLY A 22 -43.36 10.70 62.40
CA GLY A 22 -42.97 11.03 61.03
C GLY A 22 -41.47 10.96 60.77
N ALA A 23 -40.63 11.27 61.77
CA ALA A 23 -39.19 11.11 61.66
C ALA A 23 -38.81 9.62 61.56
N ALA A 24 -39.41 8.77 62.40
CA ALA A 24 -39.20 7.32 62.37
C ALA A 24 -39.69 6.68 61.05
N LEU A 25 -40.86 7.10 60.54
CA LEU A 25 -41.35 6.63 59.24
C LEU A 25 -40.40 7.01 58.10
N ARG A 26 -39.90 8.25 58.10
CA ARG A 26 -38.95 8.73 57.09
C ARG A 26 -37.65 7.94 57.13
N GLU A 27 -37.12 7.66 58.33
CA GLU A 27 -35.92 6.84 58.50
C GLU A 27 -36.14 5.40 58.02
N ALA A 28 -37.30 4.80 58.33
CA ALA A 28 -37.66 3.47 57.85
C ALA A 28 -37.77 3.41 56.31
N VAL A 29 -38.39 4.41 55.69
CA VAL A 29 -38.48 4.54 54.23
C VAL A 29 -37.09 4.75 53.63
N HIS A 30 -36.26 5.62 54.20
CA HIS A 30 -34.89 5.84 53.72
C HIS A 30 -34.08 4.54 53.79
N ARG A 31 -34.14 3.81 54.91
CA ARG A 31 -33.46 2.52 55.07
C ARG A 31 -33.92 1.48 54.06
N LEU A 32 -35.21 1.50 53.69
CA LEU A 32 -35.78 0.59 52.68
C LEU A 32 -35.31 0.93 51.26
N VAL A 33 -35.30 2.21 50.88
CA VAL A 33 -35.11 2.63 49.48
C VAL A 33 -33.67 3.01 49.13
N ALA A 34 -32.88 3.51 50.08
CA ALA A 34 -31.50 3.95 49.85
C ALA A 34 -30.60 2.89 49.16
N PRO A 35 -30.65 1.59 49.53
CA PRO A 35 -29.85 0.57 48.85
C PRO A 35 -30.15 0.46 47.35
N TYR A 36 -31.41 0.58 46.95
CA TYR A 36 -31.81 0.50 45.54
C TYR A 36 -31.31 1.71 44.73
N PHE A 37 -31.37 2.92 45.32
CA PHE A 37 -30.80 4.10 44.66
C PHE A 37 -29.29 4.01 44.50
N GLU A 38 -28.59 3.48 45.51
CA GLU A 38 -27.14 3.29 45.42
C GLU A 38 -26.77 2.23 44.38
N GLN A 39 -27.49 1.11 44.34
CA GLN A 39 -27.32 0.11 43.28
C GLN A 39 -27.59 0.69 41.89
N ALA A 40 -28.66 1.47 41.72
CA ALA A 40 -28.96 2.13 40.46
C ALA A 40 -27.86 3.12 40.06
N ARG A 41 -27.29 3.87 41.03
CA ARG A 41 -26.17 4.78 40.79
C ARG A 41 -24.94 4.01 40.31
N LEU A 42 -24.54 2.95 41.02
CA LEU A 42 -23.39 2.10 40.65
C LEU A 42 -23.57 1.48 39.27
N ARG A 43 -24.76 0.93 38.97
CA ARG A 43 -25.10 0.39 37.64
C ARG A 43 -24.97 1.44 36.55
N THR A 44 -25.40 2.67 36.84
CA THR A 44 -25.30 3.77 35.87
C THR A 44 -23.85 4.17 35.64
N GLU A 45 -23.01 4.18 36.68
CA GLU A 45 -21.57 4.43 36.55
C GLU A 45 -20.86 3.31 35.77
N GLU A 46 -21.22 2.05 36.02
CA GLU A 46 -20.72 0.89 35.27
C GLU A 46 -21.02 1.04 33.77
N VAL A 47 -22.29 1.29 33.41
CA VAL A 47 -22.69 1.49 32.00
C VAL A 47 -22.00 2.71 31.39
N ARG A 48 -21.77 3.79 32.14
CA ARG A 48 -21.00 4.95 31.66
C ARG A 48 -19.55 4.56 31.36
N GLY A 49 -18.93 3.77 32.22
CA GLY A 49 -17.58 3.25 32.04
C GLY A 49 -17.47 2.38 30.78
N GLU A 50 -18.37 1.40 30.63
CA GLU A 50 -18.44 0.53 29.45
C GLU A 50 -18.66 1.35 28.17
N THR A 51 -19.56 2.33 28.21
CA THR A 51 -19.83 3.21 27.06
C THR A 51 -18.61 4.05 26.70
N ALA A 52 -17.85 4.53 27.68
CA ALA A 52 -16.61 5.26 27.43
C ALA A 52 -15.53 4.36 26.81
N ALA A 53 -15.39 3.13 27.30
CA ALA A 53 -14.47 2.14 26.74
C ALA A 53 -14.80 1.81 25.29
N LEU A 54 -16.08 1.50 24.98
CA LEU A 54 -16.54 1.23 23.61
C LEU A 54 -16.30 2.41 22.67
N ARG A 55 -16.47 3.65 23.15
CA ARG A 55 -16.12 4.84 22.35
C ARG A 55 -14.62 4.91 22.05
N GLY A 56 -13.77 4.53 23.01
CA GLY A 56 -12.32 4.41 22.82
C GLY A 56 -11.98 3.38 21.75
N GLU A 57 -12.55 2.18 21.84
CA GLU A 57 -12.36 1.11 20.85
C GLU A 57 -12.81 1.54 19.45
N ILE A 58 -13.97 2.19 19.33
CA ILE A 58 -14.46 2.72 18.04
C ILE A 58 -13.49 3.74 17.45
N THR A 59 -12.88 4.61 18.28
CA THR A 59 -11.87 5.56 17.82
C THR A 59 -10.63 4.83 17.31
N ALA A 60 -10.12 3.85 18.05
CA ALA A 60 -8.95 3.06 17.63
C ALA A 60 -9.21 2.33 16.30
N VAL A 61 -10.35 1.67 16.14
CA VAL A 61 -10.74 1.01 14.89
C VAL A 61 -10.81 2.00 13.73
N ARG A 62 -11.28 3.22 13.95
CA ARG A 62 -11.31 4.26 12.90
C ARG A 62 -9.91 4.69 12.48
N GLU A 63 -8.98 4.80 13.42
CA GLU A 63 -7.58 5.13 13.14
C GLU A 63 -6.90 3.99 12.37
N GLU A 64 -7.11 2.73 12.77
CA GLU A 64 -6.62 1.56 12.02
C GLU A 64 -7.16 1.53 10.59
N ILE A 65 -8.46 1.76 10.39
CA ILE A 65 -9.06 1.84 9.05
C ILE A 65 -8.44 2.98 8.23
N ALA A 66 -8.12 4.12 8.84
CA ALA A 66 -7.46 5.22 8.15
C ALA A 66 -6.03 4.85 7.73
N GLY A 67 -5.28 4.17 8.61
CA GLY A 67 -3.95 3.63 8.30
C GLY A 67 -3.98 2.65 7.13
N LEU A 68 -4.88 1.66 7.18
CA LEU A 68 -5.05 0.67 6.11
C LEU A 68 -5.43 1.30 4.76
N ARG A 69 -6.20 2.40 4.77
CA ARG A 69 -6.51 3.14 3.54
C ARG A 69 -5.28 3.81 2.94
N ALA A 70 -4.43 4.41 3.77
CA ALA A 70 -3.18 5.02 3.31
C ALA A 70 -2.24 3.96 2.71
N GLU A 71 -2.04 2.84 3.41
CA GLU A 71 -1.24 1.72 2.90
C GLU A 71 -1.77 1.19 1.56
N LEU A 72 -3.10 1.08 1.42
CA LEU A 72 -3.71 0.64 0.17
C LEU A 72 -3.48 1.63 -0.99
N ASP A 73 -3.46 2.92 -0.71
CA ASP A 73 -3.17 3.95 -1.72
C ASP A 73 -1.70 3.90 -2.16
N ASP A 74 -0.77 3.67 -1.24
CA ASP A 74 0.66 3.45 -1.56
C ASP A 74 0.87 2.19 -2.43
N VAL A 75 0.18 1.09 -2.09
CA VAL A 75 0.21 -0.14 -2.90
C VAL A 75 -0.34 0.11 -4.32
N ARG A 76 -1.38 0.92 -4.46
CA ARG A 76 -1.93 1.27 -5.78
C ARG A 76 -0.95 2.12 -6.58
N ALA A 77 -0.29 3.09 -5.96
CA ALA A 77 0.70 3.95 -6.61
C ALA A 77 1.89 3.12 -7.13
N THR A 78 2.49 2.30 -6.26
CA THR A 78 3.61 1.42 -6.63
C THR A 78 3.23 0.41 -7.72
N THR A 79 2.02 -0.13 -7.69
CA THR A 79 1.49 -1.00 -8.76
C THR A 79 1.35 -0.24 -10.09
N GLY A 80 0.96 1.03 -10.05
CA GLY A 80 0.93 1.91 -11.23
C GLY A 80 2.31 2.10 -11.84
N GLU A 81 3.30 2.48 -11.03
CA GLU A 81 4.69 2.66 -11.47
C GLU A 81 5.30 1.38 -12.08
N LEU A 82 5.02 0.23 -11.48
CA LEU A 82 5.45 -1.07 -12.01
C LEU A 82 4.80 -1.37 -13.36
N ARG A 83 3.52 -1.05 -13.53
CA ARG A 83 2.81 -1.23 -14.80
C ARG A 83 3.45 -0.37 -15.90
N ASP A 84 3.75 0.88 -15.60
CA ASP A 84 4.36 1.82 -16.55
C ASP A 84 5.78 1.36 -16.93
N SER A 85 6.54 0.89 -15.93
CA SER A 85 7.87 0.30 -16.16
C SER A 85 7.81 -0.91 -17.09
N VAL A 86 6.87 -1.84 -16.86
CA VAL A 86 6.67 -3.02 -17.72
C VAL A 86 6.25 -2.61 -19.14
N ALA A 87 5.40 -1.58 -19.27
CA ALA A 87 5.00 -1.07 -20.58
C ALA A 87 6.20 -0.48 -21.35
N SER A 88 7.04 0.29 -20.68
CA SER A 88 8.28 0.82 -21.25
C SER A 88 9.21 -0.31 -21.71
N TRP A 89 9.42 -1.33 -20.88
CA TRP A 89 10.29 -2.46 -21.23
C TRP A 89 9.76 -3.24 -22.43
N ARG A 90 8.45 -3.42 -22.53
CA ARG A 90 7.81 -4.06 -23.69
C ARG A 90 8.02 -3.24 -24.97
N ALA A 91 7.90 -1.92 -24.90
CA ALA A 91 8.14 -1.06 -26.05
C ALA A 91 9.60 -1.15 -26.51
N SER A 92 10.57 -1.11 -25.59
CA SER A 92 11.98 -1.29 -25.93
C SER A 92 12.28 -2.67 -26.50
N ALA A 93 11.65 -3.72 -25.97
CA ALA A 93 11.81 -5.07 -26.52
C ALA A 93 11.25 -5.18 -27.95
N ASP A 94 10.09 -4.58 -28.21
CA ASP A 94 9.47 -4.53 -29.54
C ASP A 94 10.35 -3.77 -30.54
N GLU A 95 10.92 -2.63 -30.12
CA GLU A 95 11.89 -1.89 -30.93
C GLU A 95 13.10 -2.74 -31.34
N VAL A 96 13.68 -3.49 -30.39
CA VAL A 96 14.80 -4.39 -30.69
C VAL A 96 14.37 -5.54 -31.60
N LEU A 97 13.23 -6.18 -31.33
CA LEU A 97 12.73 -7.30 -32.12
C LEU A 97 12.37 -6.91 -33.56
N THR A 98 11.91 -5.67 -33.76
CA THR A 98 11.60 -5.14 -35.09
C THR A 98 12.83 -4.66 -35.84
N ALA A 99 13.81 -4.05 -35.16
CA ALA A 99 15.03 -3.54 -35.78
C ALA A 99 16.07 -4.62 -36.10
N THR A 100 16.15 -5.70 -35.32
CA THR A 100 17.23 -6.69 -35.47
C THR A 100 17.20 -7.46 -36.81
N PRO A 101 16.05 -7.99 -37.29
CA PRO A 101 16.00 -8.75 -38.54
C PRO A 101 16.52 -8.00 -39.78
N PRO A 102 16.11 -6.73 -40.06
CA PRO A 102 16.66 -6.01 -41.22
C PRO A 102 18.14 -5.67 -41.05
N HIS A 103 18.64 -5.47 -39.83
CA HIS A 103 20.08 -5.29 -39.60
C HIS A 103 20.88 -6.54 -39.94
N LEU A 104 20.40 -7.72 -39.57
CA LEU A 104 21.05 -8.99 -39.93
C LEU A 104 21.03 -9.20 -41.44
N ALA A 105 19.88 -8.97 -42.09
CA ALA A 105 19.78 -9.05 -43.56
C ALA A 105 20.77 -8.11 -44.27
N ALA A 106 20.90 -6.86 -43.79
CA ALA A 106 21.85 -5.91 -44.35
C ALA A 106 23.32 -6.31 -44.12
N VAL A 107 23.62 -7.04 -43.04
CA VAL A 107 24.96 -7.61 -42.80
C VAL A 107 25.23 -8.75 -43.77
N ASP A 108 24.26 -9.63 -43.99
CA ASP A 108 24.37 -10.75 -44.92
C ASP A 108 24.59 -10.23 -46.36
N GLU A 109 23.81 -9.25 -46.82
CA GLU A 109 24.00 -8.62 -48.14
C GLU A 109 25.40 -8.01 -48.30
N ARG A 110 25.93 -7.36 -47.25
CA ARG A 110 27.29 -6.79 -47.27
C ARG A 110 28.35 -7.87 -47.31
N ALA A 111 28.14 -8.99 -46.64
CA ALA A 111 29.05 -10.13 -46.67
C ALA A 111 29.11 -10.74 -48.09
N GLU A 112 27.97 -10.96 -48.72
CA GLU A 112 27.89 -11.47 -50.10
C GLU A 112 28.61 -10.55 -51.10
N LEU A 113 28.37 -9.23 -51.02
CA LEU A 113 29.05 -8.25 -51.87
C LEU A 113 30.56 -8.23 -51.63
N ALA A 114 31.00 -8.37 -50.38
CA ALA A 114 32.43 -8.44 -50.05
C ALA A 114 33.07 -9.70 -50.64
N GLU A 115 32.40 -10.85 -50.57
CA GLU A 115 32.85 -12.09 -51.18
C GLU A 115 32.95 -11.98 -52.70
N GLU A 116 31.96 -11.39 -53.37
CA GLU A 116 31.99 -11.19 -54.82
C GLU A 116 33.18 -10.32 -55.24
N ARG A 117 33.43 -9.22 -54.52
CA ARG A 117 34.58 -8.35 -54.76
C ARG A 117 35.91 -9.08 -54.56
N LEU A 118 36.02 -9.90 -53.51
CA LEU A 118 37.22 -10.71 -53.26
C LEU A 118 37.46 -11.72 -54.39
N ARG A 119 36.42 -12.42 -54.86
CA ARG A 119 36.51 -13.34 -56.01
C ARG A 119 36.96 -12.60 -57.28
N GLY A 120 36.43 -11.40 -57.52
CA GLY A 120 36.86 -10.55 -58.64
C GLY A 120 38.35 -10.18 -58.57
N VAL A 121 38.80 -9.68 -57.42
CA VAL A 121 40.21 -9.35 -57.18
C VAL A 121 41.11 -10.57 -57.33
N GLU A 122 40.69 -11.74 -56.84
CA GLU A 122 41.44 -12.98 -56.98
C GLU A 122 41.63 -13.36 -58.46
N LEU A 123 40.57 -13.28 -59.27
CA LEU A 123 40.64 -13.56 -60.71
C LEU A 123 41.56 -12.57 -61.44
N GLU A 124 41.50 -11.28 -61.11
CA GLU A 124 42.41 -10.27 -61.65
C GLU A 124 43.86 -10.57 -61.30
N LEU A 125 44.16 -10.92 -60.05
CA LEU A 125 45.51 -11.30 -59.62
C LEU A 125 46.02 -12.52 -60.38
N ARG A 126 45.19 -13.55 -60.57
CA ARG A 126 45.56 -14.74 -61.38
C ARG A 126 45.85 -14.37 -62.83
N ALA A 127 45.05 -13.48 -63.42
CA ALA A 127 45.26 -13.00 -64.79
C ALA A 127 46.55 -12.19 -64.93
N VAL A 128 46.83 -11.28 -63.99
CA VAL A 128 48.09 -10.51 -63.93
C VAL A 128 49.29 -11.44 -63.77
N THR A 129 49.20 -12.41 -62.87
CA THR A 129 50.27 -13.40 -62.63
C THR A 129 50.56 -14.21 -63.89
N ARG A 130 49.53 -14.64 -64.63
CA ARG A 130 49.70 -15.35 -65.91
C ARG A 130 50.40 -14.47 -66.96
N ARG A 131 49.96 -13.22 -67.15
CA ARG A 131 50.59 -12.29 -68.11
C ARG A 131 52.06 -12.01 -67.78
N LEU A 132 52.38 -11.89 -66.49
CA LEU A 132 53.76 -11.75 -66.03
C LEU A 132 54.60 -12.98 -66.35
N ALA A 133 54.06 -14.19 -66.15
CA ALA A 133 54.75 -15.43 -66.50
C ALA A 133 55.02 -15.51 -68.01
N GLU A 134 54.03 -15.22 -68.85
CA GLU A 134 54.16 -15.18 -70.31
C GLU A 134 55.19 -14.13 -70.78
N ALA A 135 55.26 -12.96 -70.13
CA ALA A 135 56.24 -11.93 -70.45
C ALA A 135 57.68 -12.27 -70.03
N LEU A 136 57.85 -13.19 -69.07
CA LEU A 136 59.15 -13.65 -68.58
C LEU A 136 59.64 -14.92 -69.27
N GLU A 137 58.80 -15.60 -70.07
CA GLU A 137 59.25 -16.69 -70.93
C GLU A 137 60.19 -16.12 -72.02
N PRO A 138 61.46 -16.57 -72.11
CA PRO A 138 62.42 -16.03 -73.05
C PRO A 138 62.00 -16.35 -74.49
N SER A 139 61.80 -15.32 -75.30
CA SER A 139 61.65 -15.48 -76.74
C SER A 139 62.98 -15.99 -77.35
N GLY A 140 63.05 -17.30 -77.62
CA GLY A 140 64.11 -17.91 -78.43
C GLY A 140 64.99 -18.90 -77.68
N ALA A 141 64.64 -20.19 -77.81
CA ALA A 141 65.60 -21.27 -77.98
C ALA A 141 65.33 -21.91 -79.36
#